data_AF-G9KPV8-F1
#
_entry.id   AF-G9KPV8-F1
#
_cell.length_a   1.000
_cell.length_b   1.000
_cell.length_c   1.000
_cell.angle_alpha   90.00
_cell.angle_beta   90.00
_cell.angle_gamma   90.00
#
_symmetry.space_group_name_H-M   'P 1'
#
loop_
_entity.id
_entity.type
_entity.pdbx_description
1 polymer ?
#
loop_
_entity_poly.entity_id
_entity_poly.type
_entity_poly.pdbx_seq_one_letter_code
_entity_poly.pdbx_strand_id
1 'polypeptide(L)'
;AKRWIFWLWWRACWFVITPLLLIAILIWSLVKFHRPEYAKILYPDWGVALGWCMIIFCIIWIPIMAVIKIIQAEGNIFQRIVNCCRPASNWGPYLERHRGERYKDMVDPKKETDHEIPTVSGSRKP
;
A
#
# COMPACT_ATOMS: atom_id res chain seq x y z
N ALA A 1 -1.70 -31.11 5.31
CA ALA A 1 -1.22 -30.86 3.93
C ALA A 1 -1.94 -29.68 3.23
N LYS A 2 -3.26 -29.75 2.94
CA LYS A 2 -3.98 -28.74 2.13
C LYS A 2 -3.78 -27.26 2.54
N ARG A 3 -3.77 -26.94 3.85
CA ARG A 3 -3.58 -25.57 4.36
C ARG A 3 -2.20 -24.96 4.04
N TRP A 4 -1.16 -25.78 3.93
CA TRP A 4 0.20 -25.31 3.74
C TRP A 4 0.48 -24.94 2.27
N ILE A 5 0.00 -25.77 1.35
CA ILE A 5 0.04 -25.47 -0.09
C ILE A 5 -0.76 -24.21 -0.43
N PHE A 6 -1.96 -24.05 0.14
CA PHE A 6 -2.76 -22.84 -0.06
C PHE A 6 -2.01 -21.58 0.42
N TRP A 7 -1.39 -21.65 1.60
CA TRP A 7 -0.64 -20.53 2.15
C TRP A 7 0.62 -20.21 1.33
N LEU A 8 1.33 -21.23 0.84
CA LEU A 8 2.49 -21.05 -0.03
C LEU A 8 2.08 -20.43 -1.38
N TRP A 9 0.98 -20.90 -1.97
CA TRP A 9 0.42 -20.34 -3.21
C TRP A 9 0.02 -18.88 -3.04
N TRP A 10 -0.68 -18.55 -1.95
CA TRP A 10 -1.04 -17.17 -1.63
C TRP A 10 0.19 -16.26 -1.53
N ARG A 11 1.24 -16.70 -0.82
CA ARG A 11 2.50 -15.94 -0.73
C ARG A 11 3.17 -15.78 -2.09
N ALA A 12 3.24 -16.85 -2.89
CA ALA A 12 3.80 -16.78 -4.24
C ALA A 12 3.03 -15.81 -5.13
N CYS A 13 1.69 -15.76 -5.01
CA CYS A 13 0.86 -14.78 -5.70
C CYS A 13 1.27 -13.34 -5.36
N TRP A 14 1.39 -13.00 -4.08
CA TRP A 14 1.71 -11.63 -3.65
C TRP A 14 3.15 -11.22 -3.92
N PHE A 15 4.12 -12.11 -3.76
CA PHE A 15 5.54 -11.77 -3.89
C PHE A 15 6.08 -11.89 -5.32
N VAL A 16 5.49 -12.76 -6.17
CA VAL A 16 6.06 -13.08 -7.49
C VAL A 16 5.05 -12.82 -8.60
N ILE A 17 3.86 -13.43 -8.53
CA ILE A 17 2.93 -13.42 -9.67
C ILE A 17 2.37 -12.02 -9.89
N THR A 18 1.85 -11.37 -8.85
CA THR A 18 1.31 -10.01 -8.93
C THR A 18 2.33 -9.01 -9.43
N PRO A 19 3.53 -8.85 -8.83
CA PRO A 19 4.49 -7.85 -9.33
C PRO A 19 4.95 -8.15 -10.76
N LEU A 20 5.19 -9.42 -11.11
CA LEU A 20 5.61 -9.79 -12.47
C LEU A 20 4.52 -9.50 -13.50
N LEU A 21 3.27 -9.85 -13.20
CA LEU A 21 2.13 -9.58 -14.08
C LEU A 21 1.91 -8.08 -14.24
N LEU A 22 1.98 -7.30 -13.16
CA LEU A 22 1.86 -5.84 -13.20
C LEU A 22 2.96 -5.20 -14.06
N ILE A 23 4.21 -5.66 -13.92
CA ILE A 23 5.32 -5.18 -14.76
C ILE A 23 5.09 -5.57 -16.23
N ALA A 24 4.67 -6.81 -16.49
CA ALA A 24 4.43 -7.28 -17.85
C ALA A 24 3.33 -6.48 -18.56
N ILE A 25 2.18 -6.26 -17.91
CA ILE A 25 1.09 -5.45 -18.49
C ILE A 25 1.50 -3.98 -18.65
N LEU A 26 2.33 -3.44 -17.75
CA LEU A 26 2.83 -2.07 -17.85
C LEU A 26 3.75 -1.92 -19.06
N ILE A 27 4.74 -2.81 -19.22
CA ILE A 27 5.65 -2.80 -20.37
C ILE A 27 4.85 -2.98 -21.66
N TRP A 28 3.90 -3.92 -21.70
CA TRP A 28 3.05 -4.12 -22.86
C TRP A 28 2.26 -2.85 -23.21
N SER A 29 1.68 -2.19 -22.21
CA SER A 29 0.94 -0.94 -22.37
C SER A 29 1.83 0.17 -22.95
N LEU A 30 3.08 0.29 -22.47
CA LEU A 30 4.05 1.27 -22.98
C LEU A 30 4.50 0.97 -24.42
N VAL A 31 4.76 -0.30 -24.74
CA VAL A 31 5.20 -0.71 -26.09
C VAL A 31 4.08 -0.58 -27.11
N LYS A 32 2.84 -0.88 -26.70
CA LYS A 32 1.64 -0.77 -27.55
C LYS A 32 0.98 0.60 -27.46
N PHE A 33 1.60 1.56 -26.78
CA PHE A 33 1.08 2.92 -26.72
C PHE A 33 1.14 3.55 -28.12
N HIS A 34 -0.03 3.67 -28.76
CA HIS A 34 -0.23 4.45 -29.96
C HIS A 34 -0.95 5.75 -29.61
N ARG A 35 -0.74 6.81 -30.39
CA ARG A 35 -1.49 8.05 -30.19
C ARG A 35 -2.98 7.73 -30.30
N PRO A 36 -3.81 8.06 -29.30
CA PRO A 36 -5.24 7.80 -29.39
C PRO A 36 -5.79 8.53 -30.62
N GLU A 37 -6.60 7.86 -31.43
CA GLU A 37 -7.27 8.45 -32.58
C GLU A 37 -8.74 8.63 -32.23
N TYR A 38 -9.29 9.82 -32.47
CA TYR A 38 -10.70 10.09 -32.27
C TYR A 38 -11.36 10.37 -33.62
N ALA A 39 -12.30 9.52 -34.03
CA ALA A 39 -13.05 9.69 -35.29
C ALA A 39 -12.16 9.90 -36.54
N LYS A 40 -11.01 9.21 -36.61
CA LYS A 40 -9.98 9.31 -37.68
C LYS A 40 -9.14 10.59 -37.66
N ILE A 41 -9.26 11.41 -36.61
CA ILE A 41 -8.40 12.57 -36.35
C ILE A 41 -7.40 12.18 -35.26
N LEU A 42 -6.11 12.39 -35.54
CA LEU A 42 -5.04 12.19 -34.58
C LEU A 42 -5.24 13.13 -33.38
N TYR A 43 -5.20 12.57 -32.17
CA TYR A 43 -5.27 13.40 -30.96
C TYR A 43 -4.04 14.33 -30.93
N PRO A 44 -4.23 15.61 -30.59
CA PRO A 44 -3.13 16.56 -30.65
C PRO A 44 -2.05 16.25 -29.61
N ASP A 45 -0.80 16.51 -29.98
CA ASP A 45 0.37 16.16 -29.16
C ASP A 45 0.37 16.87 -27.80
N TRP A 46 -0.17 18.09 -27.72
CA TRP A 46 -0.33 18.79 -26.45
C TRP A 46 -1.26 18.05 -25.48
N GLY A 47 -2.30 17.39 -25.99
CA GLY A 47 -3.25 16.64 -25.17
C GLY A 47 -2.61 15.36 -24.62
N VAL A 48 -1.80 14.67 -25.44
CA VAL A 48 -1.01 13.52 -24.98
C VAL A 48 -0.03 13.94 -23.90
N ALA A 49 0.67 15.08 -24.08
CA ALA A 49 1.59 15.62 -23.10
C ALA A 49 0.88 15.93 -21.76
N LEU A 50 -0.31 16.52 -21.79
CA LEU A 50 -1.11 16.76 -20.57
C LEU A 50 -1.45 15.47 -19.84
N GLY A 51 -1.82 14.40 -20.56
CA GLY A 51 -2.07 13.09 -19.95
C GLY A 51 -0.87 12.53 -19.19
N TRP A 52 0.32 12.62 -19.79
CA TRP A 52 1.56 12.23 -19.12
C TRP A 52 1.89 13.12 -17.92
N CYS A 53 1.67 14.43 -18.02
CA CYS A 53 1.84 15.35 -16.90
C CYS A 53 0.94 14.98 -15.72
N MET A 54 -0.32 14.61 -15.97
CA MET A 54 -1.24 14.15 -14.92
C MET A 54 -0.76 12.87 -14.24
N ILE A 55 -0.29 11.89 -15.01
CA ILE A 55 0.25 10.63 -14.47
C ILE A 55 1.47 10.92 -13.57
N ILE A 56 2.42 11.72 -14.06
CA ILE A 56 3.63 12.08 -13.32
C ILE A 56 3.25 12.83 -12.04
N PHE A 57 2.30 13.77 -12.12
CA PHE A 57 1.81 14.52 -10.97
C PHE A 57 1.20 13.63 -9.88
N CYS A 58 0.47 12.57 -10.25
CA CYS A 58 -0.04 11.61 -9.28
C CYS A 58 1.10 10.78 -8.65
N ILE A 59 2.06 10.34 -9.45
CA ILE A 59 3.14 9.45 -8.98
C ILE A 59 4.17 10.20 -8.12
N ILE A 60 4.45 11.48 -8.42
CA ILE A 60 5.52 12.27 -7.76
C ILE A 60 5.24 12.54 -6.27
N TRP A 61 3.98 12.49 -5.83
CA TRP A 61 3.66 12.63 -4.41
C TRP A 61 4.25 11.52 -3.54
N ILE A 62 4.41 10.31 -4.07
CA ILE A 62 5.00 9.17 -3.35
C ILE A 62 6.46 9.46 -2.98
N PRO A 63 7.38 9.78 -3.92
CA PRO A 63 8.75 10.12 -3.57
C PRO A 63 8.87 11.43 -2.79
N ILE A 64 8.02 12.45 -3.04
CA ILE A 64 8.04 13.69 -2.24
C ILE A 64 7.81 13.39 -0.76
N MET A 65 6.77 12.61 -0.45
CA MET A 65 6.48 12.22 0.93
C MET A 65 7.58 11.33 1.52
N ALA A 66 8.16 10.43 0.72
CA ALA A 66 9.29 9.63 1.15
C ALA A 66 10.51 10.51 1.53
N VAL A 67 10.85 11.50 0.71
CA VAL A 67 11.97 12.43 0.96
C VAL A 67 11.71 13.28 2.20
N ILE A 68 10.50 13.84 2.35
CA ILE A 68 10.13 14.62 3.56
C ILE A 68 10.32 13.78 4.82
N LYS A 69 9.87 12.51 4.81
CA LYS A 69 10.03 11.60 5.96
C LYS A 69 11.49 11.26 6.23
N ILE A 70 12.32 11.08 5.21
CA ILE A 70 13.76 10.82 5.36
C ILE A 70 14.48 12.04 5.93
N ILE A 71 14.14 13.26 5.49
CA ILE A 71 14.78 14.49 6.00
C ILE A 71 14.40 14.73 7.46
N GLN A 72 13.13 14.50 7.83
CA GLN A 72 12.63 14.62 9.21
C GLN A 72 13.19 13.56 10.16
N ALA A 73 13.58 12.38 9.66
CA ALA A 73 14.17 11.33 10.47
C ALA A 73 15.59 11.72 10.92
N GLU A 74 15.89 11.58 12.20
CA GLU A 74 17.22 11.85 12.75
C GLU A 74 18.18 10.67 12.48
N GLY A 75 19.47 10.95 12.25
CA GLY A 75 20.53 9.94 12.11
C GLY A 75 21.24 9.88 10.75
N ASN A 76 21.97 8.79 10.49
CA ASN A 76 22.68 8.53 9.23
C ASN A 76 21.70 8.18 8.09
N ILE A 77 22.02 8.52 6.84
CA ILE A 77 21.14 8.36 5.65
C ILE A 77 20.58 6.94 5.54
N PHE A 78 21.43 5.93 5.73
CA PHE A 78 21.01 4.52 5.68
C PHE A 78 20.04 4.16 6.83
N GLN A 79 20.30 4.69 8.03
CA GLN A 79 19.47 4.45 9.20
C GLN A 79 18.11 5.16 9.10
N ARG A 80 18.06 6.32 8.45
CA ARG A 80 16.81 7.02 8.11
C ARG A 80 15.96 6.20 7.15
N ILE A 81 16.54 5.68 6.07
CA ILE A 81 15.82 4.82 5.11
C ILE A 81 15.26 3.58 5.80
N VAL A 82 16.09 2.88 6.58
CA VAL A 82 15.65 1.69 7.33
C VAL A 82 14.53 2.04 8.31
N ASN A 83 14.63 3.16 9.03
CA ASN A 83 13.58 3.61 9.95
C ASN A 83 12.28 3.99 9.21
N CYS A 84 12.36 4.61 8.04
CA CYS A 84 11.17 4.93 7.23
C CYS A 84 10.49 3.68 6.66
N CYS A 85 11.24 2.60 6.40
CA CYS A 85 10.69 1.31 5.96
C CYS A 85 10.15 0.45 7.11
N ARG A 86 10.29 0.88 8.37
CA ARG A 86 9.70 0.18 9.52
C ARG A 86 8.22 0.57 9.68
N PRO A 87 7.36 -0.39 10.08
CA PRO A 87 5.99 -0.06 10.41
C PRO A 87 5.93 0.94 11.57
N ALA A 88 4.86 1.72 11.65
CA ALA A 88 4.64 2.64 12.76
C ALA A 88 4.61 1.88 14.10
N SER A 89 5.06 2.53 15.18
CA SER A 89 5.15 1.90 16.51
C SER A 89 3.79 1.41 17.04
N ASN A 90 2.69 2.03 16.62
CA ASN A 90 1.32 1.67 16.95
C ASN A 90 0.65 0.77 15.89
N TRP A 91 1.39 0.27 14.91
CA TRP A 91 0.81 -0.53 13.82
C TRP A 91 0.56 -1.96 14.28
N GLY A 92 -0.72 -2.32 14.45
CA GLY A 92 -1.14 -3.65 14.87
C GLY A 92 -2.66 -3.82 14.85
N PRO A 93 -3.17 -5.02 15.23
CA PRO A 93 -4.60 -5.26 15.36
C PRO A 93 -5.23 -4.28 16.36
N TYR A 94 -6.33 -3.62 15.96
CA TYR A 94 -7.02 -2.63 16.79
C TYR A 94 -7.47 -3.20 18.13
N LEU A 95 -8.06 -4.41 18.10
CA LEU A 95 -8.54 -5.08 19.30
C LEU A 95 -7.43 -5.93 19.92
N GLU A 96 -7.24 -5.76 21.23
CA GLU A 96 -6.28 -6.52 22.06
C GLU A 96 -6.47 -8.05 21.89
N ARG A 97 -7.72 -8.52 21.75
CA ARG A 97 -8.02 -9.95 21.54
C ARG A 97 -7.44 -10.57 20.26
N HIS A 98 -7.11 -9.75 19.26
CA HIS A 98 -6.51 -10.20 18.00
C HIS A 98 -5.00 -9.94 17.95
N ARG A 99 -4.44 -9.41 19.03
CA ARG A 99 -3.01 -9.16 19.23
C ARG A 99 -2.34 -10.50 19.60
N GLY A 100 -1.93 -11.25 18.58
CA GLY A 100 -1.17 -12.50 18.77
C GLY A 100 0.23 -12.26 19.37
N GLU A 101 1.03 -13.31 19.52
CA GLU A 101 2.37 -13.23 20.16
C GLU A 101 3.28 -12.15 19.58
N ARG A 102 3.19 -11.92 18.26
CA ARG A 102 3.98 -10.93 17.52
C ARG A 102 3.77 -9.48 17.98
N TYR A 103 2.64 -9.18 18.62
CA TYR A 103 2.22 -7.83 18.97
C TYR A 103 2.10 -7.65 20.51
N LYS A 104 2.53 -8.63 21.31
CA LYS A 104 2.35 -8.62 22.79
C LYS A 104 2.98 -7.40 23.47
N ASP A 105 4.16 -6.96 23.00
CA ASP A 105 4.93 -5.88 23.61
C ASP A 105 4.59 -4.48 23.05
N MET A 106 3.46 -4.34 22.34
CA MET A 106 3.05 -3.04 21.80
C MET A 106 2.46 -2.13 22.89
N VAL A 107 2.94 -0.90 22.93
CA VAL A 107 2.38 0.15 23.78
C VAL A 107 1.01 0.54 23.25
N ASP A 108 0.00 0.49 24.11
CA ASP A 108 -1.35 0.87 23.72
C ASP A 108 -1.42 2.36 23.36
N PRO A 109 -2.06 2.73 22.24
CA PRO A 109 -2.45 4.12 22.03
C PRO A 109 -3.35 4.55 23.19
N LYS A 110 -3.18 5.78 23.69
CA LYS A 110 -4.10 6.38 24.68
C LYS A 110 -5.53 6.14 24.18
N LYS A 111 -6.33 5.39 24.95
CA LYS A 111 -7.76 5.21 24.71
C LYS A 111 -8.42 6.59 24.82
N GLU A 112 -8.51 7.30 23.71
CA GLU A 112 -9.49 8.36 23.57
C GLU A 112 -10.84 7.65 23.59
N THR A 113 -11.74 8.10 24.46
CA THR A 113 -12.96 7.39 24.85
C THR A 113 -13.80 7.09 23.61
N ASP A 114 -13.64 5.88 23.07
CA ASP A 114 -14.42 5.42 21.92
C ASP A 114 -15.89 5.50 22.32
N HIS A 115 -16.66 6.31 21.59
CA HIS A 115 -18.10 6.24 21.61
C HIS A 115 -18.48 4.80 21.24
N GLU A 116 -18.77 3.99 22.26
CA GLU A 116 -19.17 2.60 22.09
C GLU A 116 -20.36 2.57 21.14
N ILE A 117 -20.15 2.07 19.92
CA ILE A 117 -21.25 1.64 19.08
C ILE A 117 -21.85 0.45 19.83
N PRO A 118 -23.11 0.51 20.28
CA PRO A 118 -23.71 -0.56 21.08
C PRO A 118 -23.91 -1.76 20.17
N THR A 119 -22.88 -2.58 20.02
CA THR A 119 -23.02 -3.86 19.34
C THR A 119 -23.82 -4.75 20.27
N VAL A 120 -25.10 -4.95 19.94
CA VAL A 120 -25.97 -5.95 20.56
C VAL A 120 -25.34 -7.33 20.35
N SER A 121 -24.52 -7.77 21.32
CA SER A 121 -24.23 -9.17 21.52
C SER A 121 -25.14 -9.65 22.64
N GLY A 122 -26.33 -10.06 22.23
CA GLY A 122 -27.32 -10.68 23.09
C GLY A 122 -26.72 -11.81 23.92
N SER A 123 -27.01 -11.72 25.22
CA SER A 123 -26.91 -12.81 26.17
C SER A 123 -27.57 -14.08 25.63
N ARG A 124 -26.80 -15.16 25.53
CA ARG A 124 -27.28 -16.52 25.79
C ARG A 124 -26.09 -17.43 26.12
N LYS A 125 -25.74 -17.43 27.40
CA LYS A 125 -25.21 -18.64 28.06
C LYS A 125 -26.41 -19.56 28.38
N PRO A 126 -26.20 -20.89 28.39
CA PRO A 126 -27.25 -21.91 28.23
C PRO A 126 -28.33 -21.87 29.29
#